data_AF-A0A1H3F6W0-F1
#
_entry.id   AF-A0A1H3F6W0-F1
#
_cell.length_a   1.000
_cell.length_b   1.000
_cell.length_c   1.000
_cell.angle_alpha   90.00
_cell.angle_beta   90.00
_cell.angle_gamma   90.00
#
_symmetry.space_group_name_H-M   'P 1'
#
loop_
_entity.id
_entity.type
_entity.pdbx_description
1 polymer ?
#
loop_
_entity_poly.entity_id
_entity_poly.type
_entity_poly.pdbx_seq_one_letter_code
_entity_poly.pdbx_strand_id
1 'polypeptide(L)'
;MAGWRDSIESRRAEWKKLEVGLTDTLAGRRVLRVSGPRTPRLTTPVTKAVLQEELKAVADTFDAGLACFCLGELPAGERQRFLEAWHERLASGAIVVMADRRSEGCATPIELHDLFAPLGSKLDVQVGRTFWWVRYLRR
;
A
#
# COMPACT_ATOMS: atom_id res chain seq x y z
N MET A 1 -8.97 24.88 -18.30
CA MET A 1 -7.88 25.13 -17.34
C MET A 1 -8.32 24.98 -15.87
N ALA A 2 -9.55 25.36 -15.48
CA ALA A 2 -10.05 25.20 -14.11
C ALA A 2 -10.20 23.72 -13.66
N GLY A 3 -10.88 22.88 -14.45
CA GLY A 3 -11.18 21.49 -14.04
C GLY A 3 -9.97 20.56 -13.86
N TRP A 4 -8.80 20.88 -14.43
CA TRP A 4 -7.58 20.09 -14.21
C TRP A 4 -6.95 20.39 -12.85
N ARG A 5 -7.00 21.65 -12.39
CA ARG A 5 -6.51 22.04 -11.07
C ARG A 5 -7.40 21.47 -9.97
N ASP A 6 -8.72 21.55 -10.14
CA ASP A 6 -9.69 20.94 -9.23
C ASP A 6 -9.48 19.42 -9.10
N SER A 7 -9.14 18.76 -10.22
CA SER A 7 -8.79 17.33 -10.23
C SER A 7 -7.49 17.01 -9.48
N ILE A 8 -6.47 17.88 -9.54
CA ILE A 8 -5.22 17.68 -8.79
C ILE A 8 -5.46 17.89 -7.29
N GLU A 9 -6.18 18.95 -6.92
CA GLU A 9 -6.48 19.27 -5.53
C GLU A 9 -7.34 18.19 -4.88
N SER A 10 -8.37 17.71 -5.58
CA SER A 10 -9.18 16.59 -5.11
C SER A 10 -8.36 15.32 -4.89
N ARG A 11 -7.44 14.98 -5.80
CA ARG A 11 -6.51 13.85 -5.64
C ARG A 11 -5.58 14.02 -4.45
N ARG A 12 -5.03 15.21 -4.24
CA ARG A 12 -4.17 15.51 -3.09
C ARG A 12 -4.95 15.41 -1.77
N ALA A 13 -6.19 15.89 -1.74
CA ALA A 13 -7.04 15.80 -0.55
C ALA A 13 -7.41 14.34 -0.23
N GLU A 14 -7.76 13.55 -1.24
CA GLU A 14 -8.00 12.10 -1.12
C GLU A 14 -6.79 11.40 -0.51
N TRP A 15 -5.58 11.65 -1.05
CA TRP A 15 -4.33 11.08 -0.54
C TRP A 15 -4.02 11.52 0.90
N LYS A 16 -4.17 12.81 1.21
CA LYS A 16 -3.86 13.35 2.55
C LYS A 16 -4.76 12.73 3.62
N LYS A 17 -6.05 12.54 3.33
CA LYS A 17 -6.98 11.87 4.27
C LYS A 17 -6.55 10.43 4.55
N LEU A 18 -6.12 9.73 3.50
CA LEU A 18 -5.58 8.38 3.59
C LEU A 18 -4.31 8.35 4.45
N GLU A 19 -3.34 9.24 4.19
CA GLU A 19 -2.06 9.29 4.90
C GLU A 19 -2.21 9.48 6.42
N VAL A 20 -3.20 10.26 6.86
CA VAL A 20 -3.53 10.39 8.29
C VAL A 20 -3.97 9.05 8.86
N GLY A 21 -4.92 8.36 8.22
CA GLY A 21 -5.39 7.05 8.67
C GLY A 21 -4.30 5.96 8.66
N LEU A 22 -3.39 6.01 7.67
CA LEU A 22 -2.21 5.14 7.63
C LEU A 22 -1.32 5.37 8.84
N THR A 23 -1.04 6.63 9.16
CA THR A 23 -0.11 7.02 10.21
C THR A 23 -0.60 6.56 11.58
N ASP A 24 -1.87 6.75 11.89
CA ASP A 24 -2.47 6.30 13.14
C ASP A 24 -2.45 4.77 13.25
N THR A 25 -2.72 4.07 12.16
CA THR A 25 -2.70 2.60 12.11
C THR A 25 -1.31 2.03 12.38
N LEU A 26 -0.25 2.74 11.97
CA LEU A 26 1.13 2.28 12.01
C LEU A 26 1.91 2.79 13.23
N ALA A 27 1.32 3.70 14.01
CA ALA A 27 1.97 4.32 15.16
C ALA A 27 2.55 3.28 16.15
N GLY A 28 3.78 3.53 16.62
CA GLY A 28 4.45 2.70 17.62
C GLY A 28 4.98 1.34 17.15
N ARG A 29 4.93 1.03 15.84
CA ARG A 29 5.36 -0.27 15.29
C ARG A 29 6.68 -0.18 14.56
N ARG A 30 7.36 -1.33 14.38
CA ARG A 30 8.46 -1.43 13.43
C ARG A 30 7.89 -1.53 12.02
N VAL A 31 7.96 -0.44 11.26
CA VAL A 31 7.32 -0.34 9.95
C VAL A 31 8.34 -0.45 8.82
N LEU A 32 8.11 -1.38 7.90
CA LEU A 32 8.76 -1.41 6.59
C LEU A 32 7.91 -0.67 5.57
N ARG A 33 8.44 0.42 5.03
CA ARG A 33 7.83 1.13 3.90
C ARG A 33 8.48 0.72 2.59
N VAL A 34 7.66 0.34 1.62
CA VAL A 34 8.06 0.10 0.24
C VAL A 34 7.36 1.11 -0.66
N SER A 35 8.16 1.86 -1.44
CA SER A 35 7.64 2.87 -2.37
C SER A 35 7.89 2.41 -3.79
N GLY A 36 6.81 2.29 -4.57
CA GLY A 36 6.90 2.08 -5.99
C GLY A 36 7.10 3.39 -6.76
N PRO A 37 7.17 3.32 -8.09
CA PRO A 37 7.36 4.49 -8.93
C PRO A 37 6.29 5.55 -8.67
N ARG A 38 6.69 6.82 -8.67
CA ARG A 38 5.77 7.97 -8.52
C ARG A 38 5.04 8.07 -7.17
N THR A 39 5.49 7.34 -6.15
CA THR A 39 5.01 7.53 -4.77
C THR A 39 5.22 8.99 -4.35
N PRO A 40 4.18 9.71 -3.89
CA PRO A 40 4.33 11.07 -3.38
C PRO A 40 5.18 11.05 -2.10
N ARG A 41 5.71 12.21 -1.70
CA ARG A 41 6.44 12.31 -0.44
C ARG A 41 5.51 11.98 0.72
N LEU A 42 5.85 10.94 1.49
CA LEU A 42 5.12 10.50 2.67
C LEU A 42 5.79 11.00 3.95
N THR A 43 4.98 11.49 4.86
CA THR A 43 5.34 11.99 6.19
C THR A 43 5.13 10.94 7.28
N THR A 44 4.43 9.83 6.99
CA THR A 44 4.25 8.71 7.91
C THR A 44 5.60 8.23 8.44
N PRO A 45 5.82 8.25 9.77
CA PRO A 45 7.05 7.78 10.38
C PRO A 45 7.17 6.27 10.23
N VAL A 46 8.34 5.80 9.81
CA VAL A 46 8.62 4.38 9.56
C VAL A 46 10.03 4.01 10.02
N THR A 47 10.25 2.73 10.29
CA THR A 47 11.56 2.21 10.74
C THR A 47 12.54 2.07 9.60
N LYS A 48 12.07 1.58 8.45
CA LYS A 48 12.88 1.42 7.24
C LYS A 48 12.04 1.79 6.04
N ALA A 49 12.61 2.58 5.12
CA ALA A 49 11.99 2.91 3.85
C ALA A 49 12.91 2.46 2.72
N VAL A 50 12.34 1.76 1.75
CA VAL A 50 13.06 1.26 0.58
C VAL A 50 12.22 1.49 -0.68
N LEU A 51 12.89 1.54 -1.82
CA LEU A 51 12.24 1.43 -3.11
C LEU A 51 11.87 -0.04 -3.39
N GLN A 52 10.95 -0.25 -4.32
CA GLN A 52 10.47 -1.57 -4.68
C GLN A 52 11.60 -2.51 -5.15
N GLU A 53 12.56 -2.00 -5.91
CA GLU A 53 13.74 -2.73 -6.41
C GLU A 53 14.72 -3.12 -5.29
N GLU A 54 14.73 -2.40 -4.18
CA GLU A 54 15.63 -2.63 -3.04
C GLU A 54 15.04 -3.64 -2.04
N LEU A 55 13.77 -4.02 -2.20
CA LEU A 55 13.05 -4.90 -1.26
C LEU A 55 13.81 -6.20 -0.96
N LYS A 56 14.46 -6.77 -1.98
CA LYS A 56 15.21 -8.04 -1.84
C LYS A 56 16.39 -7.93 -0.87
N ALA A 57 16.99 -6.75 -0.72
CA ALA A 57 18.12 -6.51 0.20
C ALA A 57 17.69 -6.36 1.67
N VAL A 58 16.38 -6.30 1.96
CA VAL A 58 15.86 -6.22 3.33
C VAL A 58 15.85 -7.61 3.94
N ALA A 59 16.70 -7.81 4.96
CA ALA A 59 16.80 -9.06 5.72
C ALA A 59 16.03 -9.04 7.05
N ASP A 60 15.57 -7.86 7.49
CA ASP A 60 14.86 -7.67 8.75
C ASP A 60 13.38 -8.13 8.66
N THR A 61 12.81 -8.51 9.81
CA THR A 61 11.36 -8.73 9.98
C THR A 61 10.71 -7.54 10.68
N PHE A 62 9.50 -7.16 10.25
CA PHE A 62 8.77 -5.99 10.72
C PHE A 62 7.36 -6.32 11.23
N ASP A 63 6.87 -5.53 12.19
CA ASP A 63 5.54 -5.70 12.82
C ASP A 63 4.42 -5.03 12.02
N ALA A 64 4.79 -4.21 11.03
CA ALA A 64 3.87 -3.62 10.07
C ALA A 64 4.53 -3.32 8.73
N GLY A 65 3.72 -3.34 7.67
CA GLY A 65 4.11 -2.98 6.32
C GLY A 65 3.29 -1.81 5.80
N LEU A 66 3.97 -0.85 5.17
CA LEU A 66 3.35 0.18 4.34
C LEU A 66 3.85 0.06 2.89
N ALA A 67 2.99 -0.27 1.94
CA ALA A 67 3.32 -0.22 0.51
C ALA A 67 2.52 0.88 -0.19
N CYS A 68 3.18 1.64 -1.06
CA CYS A 68 2.55 2.73 -1.80
C CYS A 68 2.99 2.69 -3.26
N PHE A 69 2.02 2.70 -4.18
CA PHE A 69 2.26 2.73 -5.64
C PHE A 69 3.08 1.54 -6.19
N CYS A 70 3.00 0.38 -5.55
CA CYS A 70 3.81 -0.80 -5.93
C CYS A 70 3.13 -1.76 -6.91
N LEU A 71 1.79 -1.75 -7.02
CA LEU A 71 1.02 -2.70 -7.83
C LEU A 71 0.52 -2.11 -9.14
N GLY A 72 0.23 -0.80 -9.16
CA GLY A 72 -0.54 -0.16 -10.22
C GLY A 72 0.04 -0.32 -11.63
N GLU A 73 1.36 -0.50 -11.73
CA GLU A 73 2.10 -0.62 -12.99
C GLU A 73 2.56 -2.05 -13.28
N LEU A 74 2.40 -2.96 -12.33
CA LEU A 74 2.82 -4.35 -12.48
C LEU A 74 1.75 -5.18 -13.21
N PRO A 75 2.15 -6.12 -14.08
CA PRO A 75 1.28 -7.21 -14.54
C PRO A 75 0.84 -8.13 -13.39
N ALA A 76 -0.26 -8.87 -13.56
CA ALA A 76 -0.84 -9.72 -12.52
C ALA A 76 0.17 -10.70 -11.89
N GLY A 77 0.98 -11.40 -12.70
CA GLY A 77 1.99 -12.32 -12.20
C GLY A 77 3.11 -11.65 -11.40
N GLU A 78 3.44 -10.40 -11.72
CA GLU A 78 4.45 -9.62 -10.97
C GLU A 78 3.89 -9.04 -9.68
N ARG A 79 2.60 -8.69 -9.63
CA ARG A 79 1.92 -8.28 -8.39
C ARG A 79 2.01 -9.36 -7.33
N GLN A 80 1.69 -10.60 -7.71
CA GLN A 80 1.74 -11.73 -6.79
C GLN A 80 3.16 -11.95 -6.24
N ARG A 81 4.18 -11.92 -7.11
CA ARG A 81 5.59 -12.03 -6.70
C ARG A 81 6.03 -10.90 -5.78
N PHE A 82 5.60 -9.67 -6.06
CA PHE A 82 5.86 -8.53 -5.18
C PHE A 82 5.23 -8.74 -3.81
N LEU A 83 3.95 -9.15 -3.77
CA LEU A 83 3.23 -9.38 -2.53
C LEU A 83 3.90 -10.48 -1.71
N GLU A 84 4.24 -11.61 -2.30
CA GLU A 84 4.96 -12.70 -1.63
C GLU A 84 6.29 -12.22 -1.04
N ALA A 85 7.15 -11.62 -1.87
CA ALA A 85 8.44 -11.11 -1.42
C ALA A 85 8.27 -10.07 -0.30
N TRP A 86 7.29 -9.18 -0.39
CA TRP A 86 7.07 -8.19 0.65
C TRP A 86 6.59 -8.82 1.97
N HIS A 87 5.67 -9.77 1.90
CA HIS A 87 5.13 -10.46 3.08
C HIS A 87 6.16 -11.33 3.79
N GLU A 88 7.17 -11.87 3.10
CA GLU A 88 8.27 -12.59 3.74
C GLU A 88 9.02 -11.75 4.78
N ARG A 89 9.03 -10.42 4.62
CA ARG A 89 9.69 -9.48 5.55
C ARG A 89 8.78 -8.99 6.68
N LEU A 90 7.54 -9.49 6.75
CA LEU A 90 6.57 -9.11 7.77
C LEU A 90 6.31 -10.27 8.71
N ALA A 91 6.21 -9.99 10.01
CA ALA A 91 5.86 -10.99 11.02
C ALA A 91 4.43 -11.53 10.80
N SER A 92 4.15 -12.75 11.24
CA SER A 92 2.76 -13.23 11.31
C SER A 92 1.95 -12.32 12.23
N GLY A 93 0.73 -11.97 11.83
CA GLY A 93 -0.11 -11.00 12.52
C GLY A 93 0.30 -9.53 12.29
N ALA A 94 1.34 -9.24 11.51
CA ALA A 94 1.73 -7.88 11.18
C ALA A 94 0.58 -7.10 10.52
N ILE A 95 0.47 -5.82 10.83
CA ILE A 95 -0.50 -4.95 10.17
C ILE A 95 0.03 -4.60 8.79
N VAL A 96 -0.71 -4.97 7.76
CA VAL A 96 -0.41 -4.60 6.39
C VAL A 96 -1.31 -3.44 6.01
N VAL A 97 -0.70 -2.39 5.47
CA VAL A 97 -1.43 -1.29 4.85
C VAL A 97 -0.83 -1.01 3.48
N MET A 98 -1.68 -0.90 2.47
CA MET A 98 -1.24 -0.62 1.12
C MET A 98 -2.18 0.36 0.43
N ALA A 99 -1.62 1.24 -0.38
CA ALA A 99 -2.37 2.21 -1.16
C ALA A 99 -1.78 2.35 -2.56
N ASP A 100 -2.63 2.41 -3.57
CA ASP A 100 -2.20 2.58 -4.94
C ASP A 100 -3.27 3.30 -5.76
N ARG A 101 -2.92 3.66 -7.00
CA ARG A 101 -3.88 4.10 -8.00
C ARG A 101 -4.71 2.93 -8.47
N ARG A 102 -5.94 3.25 -8.87
CA ARG A 102 -6.78 2.32 -9.61
C ARG A 102 -6.10 1.99 -10.95
N SER A 103 -5.94 0.70 -11.20
CA SER A 103 -5.40 0.14 -12.45
C SER A 103 -6.11 -1.18 -12.77
N GLU A 104 -5.93 -1.71 -13.97
CA GLU A 104 -6.51 -3.01 -14.37
C GLU A 104 -6.16 -4.12 -13.35
N GLY A 105 -7.16 -4.85 -12.84
CA GLY A 105 -6.99 -5.88 -11.80
C GLY A 105 -6.72 -5.34 -10.39
N CYS A 106 -6.74 -4.02 -10.21
CA CYS A 106 -6.69 -3.31 -8.93
C CYS A 106 -7.62 -2.08 -9.00
N ALA A 107 -8.79 -2.21 -9.63
CA ALA A 107 -9.70 -1.09 -9.88
C ALA A 107 -10.98 -1.18 -9.05
N THR A 108 -11.42 -2.38 -8.68
CA THR A 108 -12.70 -2.60 -8.01
C THR A 108 -12.51 -3.23 -6.63
N PRO A 109 -13.48 -3.06 -5.72
CA PRO A 109 -13.43 -3.73 -4.41
C PRO A 109 -13.32 -5.25 -4.51
N ILE A 110 -13.97 -5.86 -5.51
CA ILE A 110 -13.97 -7.32 -5.72
C ILE A 110 -12.58 -7.80 -6.14
N GLU A 111 -11.97 -7.18 -7.15
CA GLU A 111 -10.61 -7.54 -7.59
C GLU A 111 -9.59 -7.41 -6.46
N LEU A 112 -9.68 -6.33 -5.67
CA LEU A 112 -8.79 -6.11 -4.53
C LEU A 112 -9.07 -7.14 -3.43
N HIS A 113 -10.35 -7.45 -3.16
CA HIS A 113 -10.70 -8.46 -2.18
C HIS A 113 -10.13 -9.83 -2.56
N ASP A 114 -10.29 -10.26 -3.81
CA ASP A 114 -9.76 -11.53 -4.31
C ASP A 114 -8.23 -11.58 -4.26
N LEU A 115 -7.56 -10.45 -4.50
CA LEU A 115 -6.11 -10.33 -4.40
C LEU A 115 -5.59 -10.43 -2.96
N PHE A 116 -6.27 -9.82 -1.97
CA PHE A 116 -5.77 -9.72 -0.59
C PHE A 116 -6.36 -10.74 0.38
N ALA A 117 -7.53 -11.30 0.10
CA ALA A 117 -8.18 -12.27 0.99
C ALA A 117 -7.32 -13.51 1.29
N PRO A 118 -6.52 -14.05 0.34
CA PRO A 118 -5.61 -15.15 0.63
C PRO A 118 -4.45 -14.76 1.57
N LEU A 119 -4.04 -13.50 1.58
CA LEU A 119 -2.83 -13.01 2.27
C LEU A 119 -3.08 -12.66 3.75
N GLY A 120 -4.34 -12.48 4.14
CA GLY A 120 -4.66 -11.84 5.41
C GLY A 120 -5.99 -12.23 6.04
N SER A 121 -6.21 -11.67 7.22
CA SER A 121 -7.49 -11.66 7.94
C SER A 121 -7.87 -10.22 8.29
N LYS A 122 -9.14 -9.99 8.65
CA LYS A 122 -9.68 -8.65 8.93
C LYS A 122 -9.45 -7.67 7.77
N LEU A 123 -9.65 -8.17 6.55
CA LEU A 123 -9.46 -7.39 5.32
C LEU A 123 -10.48 -6.25 5.24
N ASP A 124 -9.96 -5.05 5.06
CA ASP A 124 -10.69 -3.80 4.91
C ASP A 124 -10.20 -3.16 3.60
N VAL A 125 -11.06 -3.18 2.58
CA VAL A 125 -10.79 -2.65 1.25
C VAL A 125 -11.62 -1.39 1.06
N GLN A 126 -10.97 -0.30 0.68
CA GLN A 126 -11.62 0.96 0.40
C GLN A 126 -11.16 1.48 -0.95
N VAL A 127 -12.12 1.82 -1.80
CA VAL A 127 -11.86 2.26 -3.17
C VAL A 127 -12.42 3.66 -3.33
N GLY A 128 -11.51 4.62 -3.47
CA GLY A 128 -11.82 6.00 -3.76
C GLY A 128 -11.98 6.25 -5.26
N ARG A 129 -11.93 7.53 -5.64
CA ARG A 129 -12.06 7.94 -7.04
C ARG A 129 -10.78 7.65 -7.81
N THR A 130 -9.64 7.91 -7.19
CA THR A 130 -8.33 7.82 -7.85
C THR A 130 -7.50 6.69 -7.27
N PHE A 131 -7.59 6.54 -5.95
CA PHE A 131 -6.79 5.60 -5.20
C PHE A 131 -7.68 4.54 -4.56
N TRP A 132 -7.08 3.40 -4.30
CA TRP A 132 -7.62 2.43 -3.35
C TRP A 132 -6.62 2.24 -2.22
N TRP A 133 -7.11 1.73 -1.11
CA TRP A 133 -6.27 1.27 -0.04
C TRP A 133 -6.86 0.04 0.60
N VAL A 134 -5.97 -0.76 1.18
CA VAL A 134 -6.32 -1.97 1.88
C VAL A 134 -5.59 -2.02 3.20
N ARG A 135 -6.24 -2.62 4.18
CA ARG A 135 -5.67 -2.93 5.48
C ARG A 135 -6.07 -4.35 5.87
N TYR A 136 -5.13 -5.11 6.39
CA TYR A 136 -5.39 -6.44 6.95
C TYR A 136 -4.30 -6.85 7.93
N LEU A 137 -4.56 -7.94 8.66
CA LEU A 137 -3.54 -8.65 9.43
C LEU A 137 -2.96 -9.77 8.58
N ARG A 138 -1.64 -9.79 8.40
CA ARG A 138 -0.94 -10.86 7.70
C ARG A 138 -1.18 -12.20 8.40
N ARG A 139 -1.46 -13.25 7.61
CA ARG A 139 -1.49 -14.63 8.11
C ARG A 139 -0.08 -15.12 8.41
#